data_AF-A0AAU9XMB4-F1
#
_entry.id   AF-A0AAU9XMB4-F1
#
_cell.length_a   1.000
_cell.length_b   1.000
_cell.length_c   1.000
_cell.angle_alpha   90.00
_cell.angle_beta   90.00
_cell.angle_gamma   90.00
#
_symmetry.space_group_name_H-M   'P 1'
#
loop_
_entity.id
_entity.type
_entity.pdbx_description
1 polymer ?
#
loop_
_entity_poly.entity_id
_entity_poly.type
_entity_poly.pdbx_seq_one_letter_code
_entity_poly.pdbx_strand_id
1 'polypeptide(L)' 'DVDECDLGEHKCDSNAECINTRGSYDCKCKEGFTGDGLTCKVIYSSLHGFIWNQHNDQHPVSIHDS' A
#
# COMPACT_ATOMS: atom_id res chain seq x y z
N ASP A 1 -18.82 -4.26 -21.04
CA ASP A 1 -17.86 -3.67 -20.12
C ASP A 1 -16.53 -4.32 -20.39
N VAL A 2 -15.47 -3.54 -20.52
CA VAL A 2 -14.13 -4.07 -20.76
C VAL A 2 -13.52 -4.33 -19.38
N ASP A 3 -12.76 -5.41 -19.23
CA ASP A 3 -12.04 -5.67 -17.98
C ASP A 3 -10.62 -5.11 -18.09
N GLU A 4 -10.43 -3.86 -17.65
CA GLU A 4 -9.10 -3.23 -17.69
C GLU A 4 -8.11 -3.89 -16.73
N CYS A 5 -8.60 -4.66 -15.74
CA CYS A 5 -7.77 -5.43 -14.83
C CYS A 5 -7.15 -6.65 -15.54
N ASP A 6 -7.95 -7.41 -16.28
CA ASP A 6 -7.48 -8.58 -17.05
C ASP A 6 -6.60 -8.18 -18.25
N LEU A 7 -6.87 -7.01 -18.84
CA LEU A 7 -6.07 -6.48 -19.95
C LEU A 7 -4.78 -5.79 -19.50
N GLY A 8 -4.64 -5.49 -18.19
CA GLY A 8 -3.52 -4.73 -17.66
C GLY A 8 -3.50 -3.26 -18.13
N GLU A 9 -4.64 -2.72 -18.54
CA GLU A 9 -4.80 -1.31 -18.96
C GLU A 9 -5.16 -0.38 -17.78
N HIS A 10 -5.13 -0.91 -16.54
CA HIS A 10 -5.34 -0.14 -15.33
C HIS A 10 -4.10 0.66 -14.90
N LYS A 11 -4.30 1.72 -14.10
CA LYS A 11 -3.21 2.55 -13.54
C LYS A 11 -2.96 2.32 -12.05
N CYS A 12 -3.56 1.28 -11.47
CA CYS A 12 -3.37 0.95 -10.06
C CYS A 12 -1.90 0.79 -9.67
N ASP A 13 -1.57 1.16 -8.44
CA ASP A 13 -0.24 0.92 -7.86
C ASP A 13 0.08 -0.58 -7.86
N SER A 14 1.35 -0.94 -7.95
CA SER A 14 1.82 -2.32 -7.73
C SER A 14 1.40 -2.95 -6.39
N ASN A 15 1.20 -2.10 -5.37
CA ASN A 15 0.70 -2.46 -4.04
C ASN A 15 -0.82 -2.26 -3.91
N ALA A 16 -1.54 -2.11 -5.02
CA ALA A 16 -2.99 -2.13 -5.09
C ALA A 16 -3.50 -3.37 -5.81
N GLU A 17 -4.75 -3.70 -5.54
CA GLU A 17 -5.59 -4.65 -6.25
C GLU A 17 -6.50 -3.86 -7.20
N CYS A 18 -6.56 -4.31 -8.46
CA CYS A 18 -7.49 -3.78 -9.45
C CYS A 18 -8.83 -4.51 -9.30
N ILE A 19 -9.91 -3.75 -9.23
CA ILE A 19 -11.27 -4.25 -9.09
C ILE A 19 -12.06 -3.75 -10.29
N ASN A 20 -12.41 -4.65 -11.21
CA ASN A 20 -13.22 -4.28 -12.36
C ASN A 20 -14.66 -3.94 -11.92
N THR A 21 -15.23 -2.86 -12.46
CA THR A 21 -16.58 -2.39 -12.15
C THR A 21 -17.34 -2.07 -13.42
N ARG A 22 -18.67 -2.10 -13.39
CA ARG A 22 -19.45 -1.83 -14.60
C ARG A 22 -19.24 -0.40 -15.11
N GLY A 23 -18.41 -0.23 -16.14
CA GLY A 23 -18.09 1.01 -16.82
C GLY A 23 -16.74 1.64 -16.46
N SER A 24 -15.95 1.03 -15.56
CA SER A 24 -14.63 1.52 -15.09
C SER A 24 -13.91 0.46 -14.25
N TYR A 25 -12.74 0.76 -13.71
CA TYR A 25 -12.11 0.00 -12.64
C TYR A 25 -11.92 0.86 -11.38
N ASP A 26 -11.81 0.20 -10.23
CA ASP A 26 -11.36 0.77 -8.97
C ASP A 26 -10.00 0.17 -8.57
N CYS A 27 -9.19 0.95 -7.86
CA CYS A 27 -7.93 0.49 -7.31
C CYS A 27 -8.01 0.52 -5.78
N LYS A 28 -7.70 -0.60 -5.13
CA LYS A 28 -7.70 -0.71 -3.67
C LYS A 28 -6.34 -1.13 -3.16
N CYS A 29 -5.73 -0.35 -2.26
CA CYS A 29 -4.45 -0.76 -1.67
C CYS A 29 -4.56 -2.12 -0.97
N LYS A 30 -3.53 -2.95 -1.13
CA LYS A 30 -3.40 -4.27 -0.48
C LYS A 30 -3.30 -4.10 1.03
N GLU A 31 -3.54 -5.20 1.75
CA GLU A 31 -3.38 -5.22 3.20
C GLU A 31 -1.96 -4.77 3.60
N GLY A 32 -1.87 -3.92 4.63
CA GLY A 32 -0.60 -3.30 5.00
C GLY A 32 -0.21 -2.09 4.15
N PHE A 33 -1.05 -1.64 3.20
CA PHE A 33 -0.90 -0.37 2.47
C PHE A 33 -2.15 0.53 2.56
N THR A 34 -1.93 1.85 2.57
CA THR A 34 -2.97 2.90 2.56
C THR A 34 -2.67 3.93 1.48
N GLY A 35 -3.72 4.51 0.91
CA GLY A 35 -3.62 5.46 -0.20
C GLY A 35 -4.91 5.53 -1.01
N ASP A 36 -4.80 6.09 -2.20
CA ASP A 36 -5.89 6.27 -3.17
C ASP A 36 -5.98 5.12 -4.20
N GLY A 37 -5.17 4.07 -4.05
CA GLY A 37 -5.11 2.93 -4.97
C GLY A 37 -4.21 3.14 -6.20
N LEU A 38 -3.91 4.39 -6.56
CA LEU A 38 -2.90 4.73 -7.58
C LEU A 38 -1.52 4.96 -6.97
N THR A 39 -1.48 5.39 -5.71
CA THR A 39 -0.29 5.51 -4.88
C THR A 39 -0.58 4.86 -3.54
N CYS A 40 0.04 3.70 -3.30
CA CYS A 40 -0.12 2.96 -2.04
C CYS A 40 1.15 3.04 -1.20
N LYS A 41 1.01 3.52 0.03
CA LYS A 41 2.11 3.63 1.00
C LYS A 41 1.89 2.60 2.09
N VAL A 42 2.97 2.01 2.60
CA VAL A 42 2.88 1.07 3.73
C VAL A 42 2.13 1.75 4.88
N ILE A 43 1.06 1.13 5.36
CA ILE A 43 0.43 1.51 6.62
C ILE A 43 1.44 1.06 7.67
N TYR A 44 2.11 2.00 8.32
CA TYR A 44 2.89 1.72 9.52
C TYR A 44 1.91 1.33 10.62
N SER A 45 1.36 0.12 10.54
CA SER A 45 0.51 -0.46 11.57
C SER A 45 1.41 -0.98 12.68
N SER A 46 1.87 -0.05 13.53
CA SER A 46 2.27 -0.23 14.93
C SER A 46 2.76 -1.60 15.40
N LEU A 47 3.67 -2.27 14.70
CA LEU A 47 4.45 -3.40 15.21
C LEU A 47 5.88 -3.19 14.72
N HIS A 48 6.72 -2.37 15.37
CA HIS A 48 7.37 -2.72 16.64
C HIS A 48 7.88 -1.50 17.44
N GLY A 49 7.15 -0.39 17.62
CA GLY A 49 7.67 0.70 18.48
C GLY A 49 8.95 1.37 17.97
N PHE A 50 9.11 1.51 16.65
CA PHE A 50 10.25 2.22 16.06
C PHE A 50 9.77 3.26 15.04
N ILE A 51 10.14 4.52 15.29
CA ILE A 51 9.94 5.65 14.37
C ILE A 51 11.09 5.62 13.36
N TRP A 52 10.79 5.36 12.09
CA TRP A 52 11.73 5.63 11.00
C TRP A 52 11.50 7.05 10.49
N ASN A 53 12.33 8.00 10.92
CA ASN A 53 12.51 9.24 10.15
C ASN A 53 13.30 8.89 8.88
N GLN A 54 13.02 9.57 7.78
CA GLN A 54 13.62 9.33 6.46
C GLN A 54 15.14 9.63 6.38
N HIS A 55 15.93 8.93 7.17
CA HIS A 55 17.35 8.73 6.96
C HIS A 55 17.64 7.23 6.99
N ASN A 56 18.29 6.79 5.93
CA ASN A 56 18.80 5.45 5.70
C ASN A 56 19.76 5.02 6.83
N ASP A 57 19.24 4.49 7.92
CA ASP A 57 20.01 3.71 8.90
C ASP A 57 19.19 2.53 9.35
N GLN A 58 19.62 1.32 8.99
CA GLN A 58 19.11 0.07 9.55
C GLN A 58 19.44 0.07 11.05
N HIS A 59 18.42 0.12 11.89
CA HIS A 59 18.11 -0.85 12.94
C HIS A 59 17.21 -0.21 14.00
N PRO A 60 16.17 -0.92 14.46
CA PRO A 60 15.29 -0.39 15.50
C PRO A 60 15.96 -0.37 16.89
N VAL A 61 16.00 0.80 17.55
CA VAL A 61 16.52 0.97 18.93
C VAL A 61 15.50 0.50 19.97
N SER A 62 15.60 -0.75 20.40
CA SER A 62 14.76 -1.40 21.43
C SER A 62 14.60 -0.55 22.70
N ILE A 63 13.40 -0.01 22.92
CA ILE A 63 13.01 0.54 24.22
C ILE A 63 12.70 -0.62 25.18
N HIS A 64 13.48 -0.71 26.25
CA HIS A 64 13.22 -1.60 27.37
C HIS A 64 11.95 -1.09 28.08
N ASP A 65 10.92 -1.92 28.16
CA ASP A 65 9.73 -1.66 28.98
C ASP A 65 10.14 -1.62 30.46
N SER A 66 9.83 -0.52 31.13
CA SER A 66 9.91 -0.35 32.59
C SER A 66 8.86 0.66 33.02
#